data_AF-A0A845WTR8-F1
#
_entry.id   AF-A0A845WTR8-F1
#
_cell.length_a   1.000
_cell.length_b   1.000
_cell.length_c   1.000
_cell.angle_alpha   90.00
_cell.angle_beta   90.00
_cell.angle_gamma   90.00
#
_symmetry.space_group_name_H-M   'P 1'
#
loop_
_entity.id
_entity.type
_entity.pdbx_description
1 polymer ?
#
loop_
_entity_poly.entity_id
_entity_poly.type
_entity_poly.pdbx_seq_one_letter_code
_entity_poly.pdbx_strand_id
1 'polypeptide(L)'
;MGGFNERSEEVVELIRFNPDGSLTRREIEVNLKQGLNDETNPLLWNNDIILAGRSRSARITDTLSNILGPVLQIVPALRLLLD
;
A
#
# COMPACT_ATOMS: atom_id res chain seq x y z
N MET A 1 -8.81 -0.94 20.41
CA MET A 1 -8.60 -1.68 19.16
C MET A 1 -9.19 -0.84 18.06
N GLY A 2 -8.36 -0.13 17.30
CA GLY A 2 -8.79 0.67 16.15
C GLY A 2 -8.89 -0.25 14.94
N GLY A 3 -10.08 -0.31 14.36
CA GLY A 3 -10.36 -1.12 13.18
C GLY A 3 -11.54 -0.49 12.44
N PHE A 4 -11.61 -0.79 11.14
CA PHE A 4 -12.66 -0.33 10.23
C PHE A 4 -14.04 -0.49 10.86
N ASN A 5 -14.84 0.58 10.88
CA ASN A 5 -16.23 0.51 11.31
C ASN A 5 -17.13 0.97 10.15
N GLU A 6 -18.39 0.53 10.12
CA GLU A 6 -19.34 0.87 9.05
C GLU A 6 -19.63 2.39 8.93
N ARG A 7 -19.13 3.21 9.87
CA ARG A 7 -19.30 4.67 9.89
C ARG A 7 -18.07 5.44 9.40
N SER A 8 -16.96 4.76 9.11
CA SER A 8 -15.77 5.38 8.55
C SER A 8 -15.72 5.14 7.05
N GLU A 9 -16.21 6.10 6.27
CA GLU A 9 -15.68 6.32 4.91
C GLU A 9 -14.20 6.66 5.09
N GLU A 10 -13.35 5.63 5.05
CA GLU A 10 -11.93 5.77 5.29
C GLU A 10 -11.23 5.71 3.95
N VAL A 11 -10.73 6.88 3.56
CA VAL A 11 -9.82 7.00 2.45
C VAL A 11 -8.50 6.36 2.87
N VAL A 12 -8.12 5.28 2.19
CA VAL A 12 -6.86 4.57 2.42
C VAL A 12 -5.94 4.75 1.23
N GLU A 13 -4.63 4.64 1.47
CA GLU A 13 -3.67 4.54 0.39
C GLU A 13 -3.26 3.08 0.19
N LEU A 14 -3.52 2.56 -1.00
CA LEU A 14 -3.07 1.25 -1.45
C LEU A 14 -1.76 1.41 -2.21
N ILE A 15 -0.71 0.78 -1.71
CA ILE A 15 0.59 0.69 -2.37
C ILE A 15 0.80 -0.76 -2.80
N ARG A 16 1.11 -0.96 -4.07
CA ARG A 16 1.30 -2.28 -4.68
C ARG A 16 2.65 -2.37 -5.37
N PHE A 17 3.35 -3.46 -5.09
CA PHE A 17 4.54 -3.85 -5.82
C PHE A 17 4.14 -4.72 -7.01
N ASN A 18 4.43 -4.23 -8.20
CA ASN A 18 4.12 -4.92 -9.44
C ASN A 18 5.19 -5.97 -9.75
N PRO A 19 4.86 -7.04 -10.50
CA PRO A 19 5.83 -8.08 -10.86
C PRO A 19 7.08 -7.58 -11.62
N ASP A 20 6.96 -6.45 -12.31
CA ASP A 20 8.07 -5.81 -13.05
C ASP A 20 9.03 -5.00 -12.15
N GLY A 21 8.74 -4.94 -10.85
CA GLY A 21 9.52 -4.20 -9.86
C GLY A 21 9.08 -2.74 -9.67
N SER A 22 8.05 -2.28 -10.39
CA SER A 22 7.48 -0.95 -10.21
C SER A 22 6.53 -0.89 -9.00
N LEU A 23 6.30 0.32 -8.49
CA LEU A 23 5.32 0.58 -7.44
C LEU A 23 4.13 1.36 -8.02
N THR A 24 2.93 0.94 -7.67
CA THR A 24 1.71 1.72 -7.88
C THR A 24 1.17 2.20 -6.54
N ARG A 25 0.58 3.39 -6.55
CA ARG A 25 0.01 4.06 -5.40
C ARG A 25 -1.34 4.60 -5.80
N ARG A 26 -2.38 4.26 -5.05
CA ARG A 26 -3.75 4.68 -5.33
C ARG A 26 -4.49 5.00 -4.03
N GLU A 27 -5.14 6.14 -4.02
CA GLU A 27 -6.10 6.49 -2.97
C GLU A 27 -7.41 5.74 -3.24
N ILE A 28 -7.94 5.06 -2.23
CA ILE A 28 -9.17 4.27 -2.29
C ILE A 28 -10.14 4.81 -1.26
N GLU A 29 -11.30 5.27 -1.73
CA GLU A 29 -12.44 5.57 -0.88
C GLU A 29 -13.21 4.28 -0.62
N VAL A 30 -12.95 3.64 0.53
CA VAL A 30 -13.49 2.32 0.85
C VAL A 30 -14.99 2.40 1.08
N ASN A 31 -15.74 1.49 0.46
CA ASN A 31 -17.19 1.40 0.64
C ASN A 31 -17.59 0.02 1.17
N LEU A 32 -17.68 -0.10 2.50
CA LEU A 32 -18.02 -1.37 3.18
C LEU A 32 -19.45 -1.88 2.89
N LYS A 33 -20.31 -1.07 2.25
CA LYS A 33 -21.66 -1.49 1.83
C LYS A 33 -21.66 -2.20 0.47
N GLN A 34 -20.56 -2.12 -0.27
CA GLN A 34 -20.38 -2.77 -1.57
C GLN A 34 -19.50 -4.02 -1.45
N GLY A 35 -19.69 -4.97 -2.35
CA GLY A 35 -18.78 -6.12 -2.49
C GLY A 35 -17.43 -5.74 -3.12
N LEU A 36 -16.61 -6.75 -3.42
CA LEU A 36 -15.34 -6.58 -4.12
C LEU A 36 -15.55 -5.92 -5.49
N ASN A 37 -14.77 -4.88 -5.77
CA ASN A 37 -14.75 -4.17 -7.04
C ASN A 37 -13.44 -3.35 -7.16
N ASP A 38 -13.00 -3.04 -8.37
CA ASP A 38 -11.67 -2.44 -8.57
C ASP A 38 -11.52 -0.99 -8.08
N GLU A 39 -12.64 -0.30 -7.83
CA GLU A 39 -12.70 1.13 -7.54
C GLU A 39 -12.65 1.41 -6.04
N THR A 40 -13.60 0.86 -5.28
CA THR A 40 -13.78 1.14 -3.85
C THR A 40 -13.31 -0.01 -2.96
N ASN A 41 -13.36 -1.26 -3.44
CA ASN A 41 -13.02 -2.45 -2.65
C ASN A 41 -12.18 -3.45 -3.46
N PRO A 42 -10.98 -3.06 -3.94
CA PRO A 42 -10.19 -3.89 -4.83
C PRO A 42 -9.74 -5.18 -4.15
N LEU A 43 -9.57 -6.24 -4.95
CA LEU A 43 -8.92 -7.45 -4.46
C LEU A 43 -7.47 -7.14 -4.08
N LEU A 44 -7.12 -7.44 -2.83
CA LEU A 44 -5.76 -7.28 -2.32
C LEU A 44 -4.87 -8.42 -2.82
N TRP A 45 -3.67 -8.07 -3.23
CA TRP A 45 -2.64 -9.01 -3.68
C TRP A 45 -1.63 -9.25 -2.57
N ASN A 46 -0.84 -10.32 -2.73
CA ASN A 46 0.29 -10.52 -1.85
C ASN A 46 1.23 -9.31 -1.91
N ASN A 47 1.74 -8.91 -0.76
CA ASN A 47 2.62 -7.74 -0.60
C ASN A 47 1.97 -6.36 -0.84
N ASP A 48 0.64 -6.28 -0.97
CA ASP A 48 -0.05 -4.99 -0.91
C ASP A 48 0.12 -4.36 0.49
N ILE A 49 0.38 -3.06 0.53
CA ILE A 49 0.48 -2.27 1.75
C ILE A 49 -0.71 -1.31 1.79
N ILE A 50 -1.46 -1.35 2.90
CA ILE A 50 -2.58 -0.44 3.15
C ILE A 50 -2.18 0.53 4.24
N LEU A 51 -2.22 1.82 3.91
CA LEU A 51 -2.05 2.91 4.86
C LEU A 51 -3.43 3.47 5.23
N ALA A 52 -3.86 3.20 6.46
CA ALA A 52 -5.08 3.77 7.02
C ALA A 52 -4.78 5.08 7.78
N GLY A 53 -5.52 6.14 7.47
CA GLY A 53 -5.39 7.46 8.12
C GLY A 53 -6.00 8.58 7.26
N ARG A 54 -6.13 9.79 7.81
CA ARG A 54 -6.59 10.97 7.03
C ARG A 54 -5.62 11.23 5.87
N SER A 55 -6.08 11.00 4.63
CA SER A 55 -5.31 11.33 3.44
C SER A 55 -4.90 12.82 3.45
N ARG A 56 -3.59 13.06 3.47
CA ARG A 56 -2.94 14.34 3.18
C ARG A 56 -1.73 13.99 2.34
N SER A 57 -1.95 13.87 1.04
CA SER A 57 -1.06 13.36 -0.02
C SER A 57 0.30 14.06 -0.20
N ALA A 58 0.85 14.72 0.83
CA ALA A 58 2.14 15.43 0.78
C ALA A 58 3.20 14.92 1.79
N ARG A 59 2.92 13.95 2.68
CA ARG A 59 3.89 13.49 3.71
C ARG A 59 4.35 12.03 3.59
N ILE A 60 3.85 11.28 2.62
CA ILE A 60 3.98 9.82 2.64
C ILE A 60 5.26 9.33 1.91
N THR A 61 5.78 10.08 0.95
CA THR A 61 7.04 9.76 0.24
C THR A 61 8.22 9.57 1.18
N ASP A 62 8.34 10.42 2.20
CA ASP A 62 9.42 10.34 3.19
C ASP A 62 9.29 9.11 4.10
N THR A 63 8.05 8.70 4.40
CA THR A 63 7.79 7.56 5.31
C THR A 63 8.00 6.22 4.60
N LEU A 64 7.56 6.09 3.34
CA LEU A 64 7.82 4.87 2.58
C LEU A 64 9.30 4.67 2.29
N SER A 65 10.05 5.75 2.01
CA SER A 65 11.50 5.66 1.81
C SER A 65 12.21 5.19 3.09
N ASN A 66 11.73 5.61 4.26
CA ASN A 66 12.29 5.18 5.54
C ASN A 66 11.92 3.73 5.91
N ILE A 67 10.72 3.25 5.56
CA ILE A 67 10.27 1.87 5.86
C ILE A 67 10.82 0.87 4.84
N LEU A 68 10.79 1.20 3.54
CA LEU A 68 11.22 0.31 2.46
C LEU A 68 12.71 0.43 2.12
N GLY A 69 13.39 1.49 2.60
CA GLY A 69 14.82 1.71 2.38
C GLY A 69 15.71 0.52 2.76
N PRO A 70 15.55 -0.11 3.93
CA PRO A 70 16.32 -1.30 4.30
C PRO A 70 16.05 -2.51 3.39
N VAL A 71 14.80 -2.70 2.96
CA VAL A 71 14.40 -3.83 2.09
C VAL A 71 14.97 -3.64 0.68
N LEU A 72 14.92 -2.41 0.15
CA LEU A 72 15.47 -2.06 -1.16
C LEU A 72 17.01 -2.10 -1.20
N GLN A 73 17.70 -1.98 -0.06
CA GLN A 73 19.16 -2.16 0.02
C GLN A 73 19.58 -3.64 0.01
N ILE A 74 18.71 -4.56 0.44
CA ILE A 74 19.00 -6.01 0.47
C ILE A 74 18.79 -6.64 -0.91
N VAL A 75 17.82 -6.16 -1.71
CA VAL A 75 17.52 -6.74 -3.03
C VAL A 75 18.73 -6.75 -3.99
N PRO A 76 19.56 -5.70 -4.10
CA PRO A 76 20.78 -5.73 -4.90
C PRO A 76 21.87 -6.63 -4.30
N ALA A 77 22.04 -6.63 -2.98
CA ALA A 77 23.07 -7.43 -2.30
C ALA A 77 22.80 -8.94 -2.39
N LEU A 78 21.53 -9.35 -2.39
CA LEU A 78 21.13 -10.75 -2.55
C LEU A 78 21.41 -11.28 -3.97
N ARG A 79 21.28 -10.41 -5.00
CA ARG A 79 21.60 -10.76 -6.38
C ARG A 79 23.10 -10.98 -6.60
N LEU A 80 23.97 -10.22 -5.92
CA LEU A 80 25.43 -10.37 -6.02
C LEU A 80 25.99 -11.60 -5.27
N LEU A 81 25.19 -12.25 -4.42
CA LEU A 81 25.57 -13.43 -3.64
C LEU A 81 25.06 -14.75 -4.25
N LEU A 82 24.21 -14.66 -5.27
CA LEU A 82 23.57 -15.78 -5.95
C LEU A 82 24.06 -15.95 -7.41
N ASP A 83 25.00 -15.09 -7.84
CA ASP A 83 25.81 -15.19 -9.07
C ASP A 83 27.25 -15.62 -8.73
#